data_AF-A0AAW2UMR1-F1
#
_entry.id   AF-A0AAW2UMR1-F1
#
_cell.length_a   1.000
_cell.length_b   1.000
_cell.length_c   1.000
_cell.angle_alpha   90.00
_cell.angle_beta   90.00
_cell.angle_gamma   90.00
#
_symmetry.space_group_name_H-M   'P 1'
#
loop_
_entity.id
_entity.type
_entity.pdbx_description
1 polymer ?
#
loop_
_entity_poly.entity_id
_entity_poly.type
_entity_poly.pdbx_seq_one_letter_code
_entity_poly.pdbx_strand_id
1 'polypeptide(L)'
;MRAGRGPTSNGDAAVATRPKTKPKDGNDGEDGDKEKLRAGLNSAIIREKPNVKWNDVAGLESAKQALQEAVILPVKFPQFFT
;
A
#
# COMPACT_ATOMS: atom_id res chain seq x y z
N MET A 1 -50.89 46.18 50.30
CA MET A 1 -51.54 44.92 49.86
C MET A 1 -51.74 44.93 48.35
N ARG A 2 -51.16 43.96 47.63
CA ARG A 2 -51.81 43.19 46.55
C ARG A 2 -50.81 42.15 46.01
N ALA A 3 -51.12 40.89 46.31
CA ALA A 3 -50.49 39.71 45.75
C ALA A 3 -50.99 39.47 44.31
N GLY A 4 -50.18 38.81 43.49
CA GLY A 4 -50.57 38.38 42.15
C GLY A 4 -49.47 37.58 41.47
N ARG A 5 -49.31 36.31 41.86
CA ARG A 5 -48.50 35.32 41.15
C ARG A 5 -49.28 34.79 39.95
N GLY A 6 -48.64 34.71 38.80
CA GLY A 6 -49.09 33.91 37.65
C GLY A 6 -47.86 33.32 36.95
N PRO A 7 -47.76 31.98 36.77
CA PRO A 7 -46.66 31.37 36.06
C PRO A 7 -47.02 31.23 34.57
N THR A 8 -46.13 31.67 33.66
CA THR A 8 -46.20 31.24 32.26
C THR A 8 -44.93 30.47 31.95
N SER A 9 -45.09 29.16 31.85
CA SER A 9 -44.18 28.22 31.22
C SER A 9 -44.01 28.58 29.75
N ASN A 10 -42.77 28.53 29.25
CA ASN A 10 -42.37 27.86 28.01
C ASN A 10 -40.90 28.23 27.75
N GLY A 11 -40.01 27.47 28.39
CA GLY A 11 -38.59 27.48 28.07
C GLY A 11 -38.37 26.63 26.82
N ASP A 12 -37.93 27.31 25.77
CA ASP A 12 -37.29 26.77 24.59
C ASP A 12 -36.18 25.77 25.00
N ALA A 13 -36.35 24.50 24.65
CA ALA A 13 -35.31 23.49 24.76
C ALA A 13 -34.92 23.08 23.34
N ALA A 14 -34.09 23.93 22.74
CA ALA A 14 -33.35 23.67 21.52
C ALA A 14 -32.73 22.27 21.52
N VAL A 15 -32.89 21.61 20.37
CA VAL A 15 -32.30 20.31 20.06
C VAL A 15 -30.76 20.41 20.14
N ALA A 16 -30.18 19.89 21.23
CA ALA A 16 -28.73 19.85 21.38
C ALA A 16 -28.18 18.58 20.71
N THR A 17 -27.99 18.64 19.40
CA THR A 17 -27.19 17.70 18.63
C THR A 17 -25.75 17.74 19.15
N ARG A 18 -25.37 16.81 20.03
CA ARG A 18 -23.97 16.60 20.41
C ARG A 18 -23.23 15.92 19.26
N PRO A 19 -22.11 16.47 18.76
CA PRO A 19 -21.38 15.88 17.65
C PRO A 19 -20.73 14.56 18.12
N LYS A 20 -21.00 13.48 17.39
CA LYS A 20 -20.20 12.25 17.45
C LYS A 20 -18.79 12.61 16.99
N THR A 21 -17.87 12.84 17.92
CA THR A 21 -16.44 12.79 17.63
C THR A 21 -16.12 11.35 17.25
N LYS A 22 -16.04 11.09 15.94
CA LYS A 22 -15.40 9.88 15.41
C LYS A 22 -14.00 9.79 16.03
N PRO A 23 -13.62 8.69 16.69
CA PRO A 23 -12.22 8.37 16.86
C PRO A 23 -11.61 8.31 15.45
N LYS A 24 -10.63 9.17 15.20
CA LYS A 24 -9.85 9.22 13.98
C LYS A 24 -9.19 7.86 13.80
N ASP A 25 -9.38 7.31 12.60
CA ASP A 25 -8.82 6.05 12.09
C ASP A 25 -7.39 5.78 12.58
N GLY A 26 -7.22 4.64 13.24
CA GLY A 26 -5.90 4.07 13.54
C GLY A 26 -5.33 3.30 12.35
N ASN A 27 -5.14 3.95 11.20
CA ASN A 27 -4.53 3.32 10.01
C ASN A 27 -3.39 4.13 9.37
N ASP A 28 -3.09 5.35 9.83
CA ASP A 28 -2.11 6.23 9.17
C ASP A 28 -0.62 5.79 9.35
N GLY A 29 -0.34 4.79 10.19
CA GLY A 29 1.03 4.32 10.47
C GLY A 29 1.53 3.19 9.55
N GLU A 30 0.65 2.27 9.14
CA GLU A 30 1.05 1.09 8.35
C GLU A 30 1.26 1.42 6.88
N ASP A 31 0.46 2.34 6.33
CA ASP A 31 0.56 2.75 4.92
C ASP A 31 1.86 3.53 4.65
N GLY A 32 2.24 4.44 5.54
CA GLY A 32 3.47 5.23 5.40
C GLY A 32 4.75 4.39 5.46
N ASP A 33 4.79 3.35 6.30
CA ASP A 33 5.95 2.46 6.37
C ASP A 33 5.97 1.46 5.21
N LYS A 34 4.82 0.97 4.77
CA LYS A 34 4.69 0.16 3.55
C LYS A 34 5.11 0.92 2.31
N GLU A 35 4.83 2.21 2.23
CA GLU A 35 5.26 3.09 1.14
C GLU A 35 6.77 3.29 1.13
N LYS A 36 7.40 3.52 2.29
CA LYS A 36 8.87 3.57 2.40
C LYS A 36 9.51 2.25 1.98
N LEU A 37 8.95 1.11 2.41
CA LEU A 37 9.44 -0.22 2.03
C LEU A 37 9.28 -0.45 0.52
N ARG A 38 8.13 -0.09 -0.07
CA ARG A 38 7.90 -0.15 -1.52
C ARG A 38 8.86 0.74 -2.30
N ALA A 39 9.12 1.96 -1.80
CA ALA A 39 10.09 2.87 -2.41
C ALA A 39 11.51 2.28 -2.38
N GLY A 40 11.90 1.66 -1.27
CA GLY A 40 13.18 0.95 -1.15
C GLY A 40 13.29 -0.26 -2.08
N LEU A 41 12.21 -1.04 -2.25
CA LEU A 41 12.20 -2.15 -3.21
C LEU A 41 12.30 -1.65 -4.66
N ASN A 42 11.57 -0.58 -4.98
CA ASN A 42 11.57 -0.01 -6.33
C ASN A 42 12.92 0.58 -6.73
N SER A 43 13.71 1.10 -5.78
CA SER A 43 15.05 1.62 -6.06
C SER A 43 16.07 0.51 -6.31
N ALA A 44 15.84 -0.70 -5.79
CA ALA A 44 16.69 -1.86 -6.05
C ALA A 44 16.44 -2.50 -7.43
N ILE A 45 15.32 -2.17 -8.10
CA ILE A 45 15.02 -2.67 -9.44
C ILE A 45 15.86 -1.91 -10.46
N ILE A 46 16.83 -2.61 -11.04
CA ILE A 46 17.63 -2.09 -12.15
C ILE A 46 16.73 -1.98 -13.39
N ARG A 47 16.61 -0.74 -13.91
CA ARG A 47 15.78 -0.44 -15.10
C ARG A 47 16.59 -0.43 -16.39
N GLU A 48 17.87 -0.09 -16.29
CA GLU A 48 18.79 -0.10 -17.42
C GLU A 48 19.30 -1.52 -17.70
N LYS A 49 19.38 -1.88 -18.98
CA LYS A 49 19.89 -3.20 -19.37
C LYS A 49 21.40 -3.11 -19.58
N PRO A 50 22.24 -3.69 -18.70
CA PRO A 50 23.67 -3.77 -18.97
C PRO A 50 23.92 -4.59 -20.25
N ASN A 51 24.83 -4.13 -21.09
CA ASN A 51 25.13 -4.73 -22.40
C ASN A 51 26.11 -5.91 -22.26
N VAL A 52 25.70 -6.97 -21.57
CA VAL A 52 26.51 -8.19 -21.41
C VAL A 52 25.88 -9.34 -22.19
N LYS A 53 26.65 -9.99 -23.05
CA LYS A 53 26.23 -11.16 -23.84
C LYS A 53 26.82 -12.44 -23.25
N TRP A 54 26.20 -13.59 -23.54
CA TRP A 54 26.69 -14.89 -23.08
C TRP A 54 28.11 -15.24 -23.55
N ASN A 55 28.52 -14.72 -24.72
CA ASN A 55 29.85 -14.92 -25.28
C ASN A 55 30.93 -14.06 -24.61
N ASP A 56 30.53 -13.01 -23.88
CA ASP A 56 31.45 -12.13 -23.16
C ASP A 56 31.89 -12.78 -21.82
N VAL A 57 31.22 -13.86 -21.41
CA VAL A 57 31.53 -14.62 -20.19
C VAL A 57 32.31 -15.88 -20.57
N ALA A 58 33.55 -16.01 -20.12
CA ALA A 58 34.37 -17.19 -20.40
C ALA A 58 34.00 -18.37 -19.48
N GLY A 59 33.87 -19.58 -20.04
CA GLY A 59 33.57 -20.80 -19.30
C GLY A 59 32.16 -20.83 -18.68
N LEU A 60 32.01 -21.55 -17.56
CA LEU A 60 30.75 -21.68 -16.80
C LEU A 60 29.57 -22.25 -17.61
N GLU A 61 29.84 -23.14 -18.57
CA GLU A 61 28.82 -23.63 -19.51
C GLU A 61 27.63 -24.32 -18.81
N SER A 62 27.88 -25.10 -17.76
CA SER A 62 26.80 -25.71 -16.96
C SER A 62 25.90 -24.67 -16.29
N ALA A 63 26.49 -23.60 -15.75
CA ALA A 63 25.74 -22.52 -15.12
C ALA A 63 24.96 -21.68 -16.15
N LYS A 64 25.57 -21.38 -17.31
CA LYS A 64 24.89 -20.70 -18.42
C LYS A 64 23.69 -21.50 -18.92
N GLN A 65 23.86 -22.80 -19.11
CA GLN A 65 22.80 -23.69 -19.54
C GLN A 65 21.67 -23.76 -18.50
N ALA A 66 22.01 -23.93 -17.22
CA ALA A 66 21.01 -23.95 -16.15
C ALA A 66 20.19 -22.65 -16.08
N LEU A 67 20.82 -21.48 -16.26
CA LEU A 67 20.11 -20.20 -16.30
C LEU A 67 19.20 -20.07 -17.53
N GLN A 68 19.64 -20.56 -18.69
CA GLN A 68 18.80 -20.56 -19.88
C GLN A 68 17.56 -21.45 -19.70
N GLU A 69 17.73 -22.64 -19.15
CA GLU A 69 16.62 -23.57 -18.87
C GLU A 69 15.69 -23.05 -17.78
N ALA A 70 16.22 -22.46 -16.71
CA ALA A 70 15.40 -21.98 -15.60
C ALA A 70 14.63 -20.69 -15.92
N VAL A 71 15.16 -19.82 -16.79
CA VAL A 71 14.58 -18.48 -17.03
C VAL A 71 14.07 -18.29 -18.44
N ILE A 72 14.81 -18.73 -19.46
CA ILE A 72 14.46 -18.46 -20.86
C ILE A 72 13.42 -19.45 -21.38
N LEU A 73 13.56 -20.74 -21.07
CA LEU A 73 12.65 -21.78 -21.55
C LEU A 73 11.20 -21.57 -21.07
N PRO A 74 10.93 -21.28 -19.77
CA PRO A 74 9.56 -21.03 -19.30
C PRO A 74 8.91 -19.84 -19.99
N VAL A 75 9.67 -18.79 -20.28
CA VAL A 75 9.16 -17.61 -20.98
C VAL A 75 8.90 -17.90 -22.46
N LYS A 76 9.78 -18.69 -23.11
CA LYS A 76 9.69 -18.98 -24.54
C LYS A 76 8.67 -20.08 -24.87
N PHE A 77 8.48 -21.04 -23.97
CA PHE A 77 7.59 -22.18 -24.14
C PHE A 77 6.76 -22.42 -22.87
N PRO A 78 5.87 -21.49 -22.50
CA PRO A 78 5.11 -21.59 -21.25
C PRO A 78 4.31 -22.89 -21.11
N GLN A 79 3.84 -23.46 -22.22
CA GLN A 79 3.07 -24.71 -22.25
C GLN A 79 3.82 -25.97 -21.75
N PHE A 80 5.15 -25.96 -21.67
CA PHE A 80 5.92 -27.07 -21.11
C PHE A 80 6.18 -26.92 -19.60
N PHE A 81 5.72 -25.82 -19.00
CA PHE A 81 6.03 -25.43 -17.61
C PHE A 81 4.77 -25.05 -16.80
N THR A 82 3.58 -25.50 -17.22
CA THR A 82 2.29 -25.37 -16.50
C THR A 82 1.95 -26.59 -15.67
#